data_AF-A0A1F4E778-F1
#
_entry.id   AF-A0A1F4E778-F1
#
_cell.length_a   1.000
_cell.length_b   1.000
_cell.length_c   1.000
_cell.angle_alpha   90.00
_cell.angle_beta   90.00
_cell.angle_gamma   90.00
#
_symmetry.space_group_name_H-M   'P 1'
#
loop_
_entity.id
_entity.type
_entity.pdbx_description
1 polymer ?
#
loop_
_entity_poly.entity_id
_entity_poly.type
_entity_poly.pdbx_seq_one_letter_code
_entity_poly.pdbx_strand_id
1 'polypeptide(L)'
;MTQVNGSRRVARMLLAVVMYDNLRIAARLREAAERLDEQGDNAFRVGAYRRAADTVDHCDIPLREIFDARGAAGLRALPGVGPGIGAAIAEMLTTGRWMLLERLRRPQHAAQGRERVLSYVDDEGCEHECVVIEIKRPAGSCERRVRGWSPGGR
;
A
#
# COMPACT_ATOMS: atom_id res chain seq x y z
N MET A 1 -20.92 -45.88 -18.11
CA MET A 1 -20.39 -44.73 -18.87
C MET A 1 -20.17 -43.59 -17.90
N THR A 2 -18.93 -43.43 -17.47
CA THR A 2 -18.49 -42.74 -16.25
C THR A 2 -18.31 -41.24 -16.48
N GLN A 3 -18.62 -40.47 -15.43
CA GLN A 3 -18.36 -39.04 -15.19
C GLN A 3 -17.48 -38.29 -16.20
N VAL A 4 -18.06 -37.27 -16.85
CA VAL A 4 -17.31 -36.12 -17.40
C VAL A 4 -17.84 -34.75 -16.92
N ASN A 5 -18.87 -34.72 -16.06
CA ASN A 5 -19.45 -33.47 -15.54
C ASN A 5 -18.76 -32.89 -14.28
N GLY A 6 -17.81 -33.63 -13.68
CA GLY A 6 -17.00 -33.15 -12.56
C GLY A 6 -15.93 -32.15 -13.01
N SER A 7 -15.20 -32.47 -14.08
CA SER A 7 -14.03 -31.72 -14.55
C SER A 7 -14.32 -30.29 -15.02
N ARG A 8 -15.51 -30.03 -15.58
CA ARG A 8 -15.89 -28.67 -16.02
C ARG A 8 -16.20 -27.73 -14.84
N ARG A 9 -16.72 -28.26 -13.72
CA ARG A 9 -16.99 -27.46 -12.52
C ARG A 9 -15.71 -27.11 -11.78
N VAL A 10 -14.78 -28.07 -11.62
CA VAL A 10 -13.48 -27.77 -11.01
C VAL A 10 -12.64 -26.82 -11.87
N ALA A 11 -12.66 -26.95 -13.20
CA ALA A 11 -11.95 -26.01 -14.08
C ALA A 11 -12.50 -24.58 -13.97
N ARG A 12 -13.84 -24.41 -13.94
CA ARG A 12 -14.48 -23.09 -13.77
C ARG A 12 -14.24 -22.49 -12.39
N MET A 13 -14.20 -23.33 -11.35
CA MET A 13 -13.89 -22.90 -9.98
C MET A 13 -12.42 -22.54 -9.80
N LEU A 14 -11.48 -23.29 -10.40
CA LEU A 14 -10.06 -22.94 -10.42
C LEU A 14 -9.81 -21.64 -11.16
N LEU A 15 -10.42 -21.40 -12.32
CA LEU A 15 -10.29 -20.11 -13.03
C LEU A 15 -10.77 -18.92 -12.19
N ALA A 16 -11.88 -19.08 -11.47
CA ALA A 16 -12.39 -18.06 -10.56
C ALA A 16 -11.48 -17.81 -9.35
N VAL A 17 -10.92 -18.87 -8.75
CA VAL A 17 -9.97 -18.77 -7.62
C VAL A 17 -8.64 -18.18 -8.05
N VAL A 18 -8.18 -18.52 -9.25
CA VAL A 18 -6.90 -18.06 -9.79
C VAL A 18 -6.98 -16.58 -10.21
N MET A 19 -8.11 -16.14 -10.78
CA MET A 19 -8.38 -14.71 -10.99
C MET A 19 -8.60 -13.96 -9.66
N TYR A 20 -9.19 -14.62 -8.66
CA TYR A 20 -9.30 -14.07 -7.31
C TYR A 20 -7.93 -13.80 -6.67
N ASP A 21 -6.91 -14.62 -6.97
CA ASP A 21 -5.54 -14.36 -6.51
C ASP A 21 -4.97 -13.06 -7.11
N ASN A 22 -5.24 -12.75 -8.39
CA ASN A 22 -4.83 -11.48 -9.00
C ASN A 22 -5.47 -10.29 -8.27
N LEU A 23 -6.80 -10.30 -8.11
CA LEU A 23 -7.55 -9.24 -7.41
C LEU A 23 -7.06 -9.08 -5.96
N ARG A 24 -6.80 -10.19 -5.26
CA ARG A 24 -6.29 -10.19 -3.89
C ARG A 24 -4.88 -9.59 -3.80
N ILE A 25 -4.01 -9.89 -4.77
CA ILE A 25 -2.65 -9.33 -4.83
C ILE A 25 -2.71 -7.83 -5.15
N ALA A 26 -3.55 -7.42 -6.11
CA ALA A 26 -3.76 -6.00 -6.42
C ALA A 26 -4.24 -5.22 -5.19
N ALA A 27 -5.24 -5.74 -4.47
CA ALA A 27 -5.74 -5.12 -3.25
C ALA A 27 -4.65 -4.94 -2.18
N ARG A 28 -3.80 -5.95 -1.96
CA ARG A 28 -2.67 -5.86 -1.03
C ARG A 28 -1.64 -4.82 -1.46
N LEU A 29 -1.34 -4.72 -2.76
CA LEU A 29 -0.43 -3.71 -3.28
C LEU A 29 -0.99 -2.29 -3.11
N ARG A 30 -2.29 -2.08 -3.31
CA ARG A 30 -2.97 -0.79 -3.02
C ARG A 30 -2.88 -0.44 -1.54
N GLU A 31 -3.20 -1.38 -0.67
CA GLU A 31 -3.14 -1.19 0.78
C GLU A 31 -1.71 -0.83 1.25
N ALA A 32 -0.69 -1.45 0.66
CA ALA A 32 0.69 -1.06 0.93
C ALA A 32 0.99 0.36 0.44
N ALA A 33 0.51 0.76 -0.74
CA ALA A 33 0.69 2.11 -1.24
C ALA A 33 0.04 3.16 -0.34
N GLU A 34 -1.21 2.92 0.10
CA GLU A 34 -1.93 3.80 1.02
C GLU A 34 -1.16 3.98 2.33
N ARG A 35 -0.70 2.89 2.94
CA ARG A 35 0.07 2.98 4.19
C ARG A 35 1.42 3.66 4.04
N LEU A 36 2.09 3.46 2.91
CA LEU A 36 3.34 4.17 2.63
C LEU A 36 3.10 5.67 2.43
N ASP A 37 1.97 6.05 1.83
CA ASP A 37 1.55 7.44 1.65
C ASP A 37 1.20 8.10 3.00
N GLU A 38 0.42 7.41 3.84
CA GLU A 38 0.06 7.85 5.20
C GLU A 38 1.30 8.08 6.09
N GLN A 39 2.33 7.25 5.92
CA GLN A 39 3.59 7.36 6.68
C GLN A 39 4.53 8.43 6.11
N GLY A 40 4.18 9.07 4.99
CA GLY A 40 5.04 10.04 4.31
C GLY A 40 6.33 9.42 3.78
N ASP A 41 6.29 8.16 3.34
CA ASP A 41 7.41 7.53 2.63
C ASP A 41 7.54 8.11 1.21
N ASN A 42 8.54 7.66 0.46
CA ASN A 42 8.87 8.19 -0.85
C ASN A 42 7.70 8.08 -1.86
N ALA A 43 7.23 9.23 -2.37
CA ALA A 43 6.16 9.32 -3.37
C ALA A 43 6.43 8.50 -4.64
N PHE A 44 7.69 8.33 -5.06
CA PHE A 44 8.04 7.45 -6.18
C PHE A 44 7.68 5.99 -5.90
N ARG A 45 7.97 5.55 -4.66
CA ARG A 45 7.68 4.18 -4.20
C ARG A 45 6.17 3.97 -4.07
N VAL A 46 5.44 4.91 -3.47
CA VAL A 46 3.96 4.89 -3.41
C VAL A 46 3.37 4.77 -4.82
N GLY A 47 3.82 5.62 -5.75
CA GLY A 47 3.37 5.59 -7.14
C GLY A 47 3.75 4.31 -7.90
N ALA A 48 4.83 3.64 -7.53
CA ALA A 48 5.19 2.34 -8.10
C ALA A 48 4.24 1.23 -7.63
N TYR A 49 3.88 1.21 -6.33
CA TYR A 49 2.91 0.24 -5.80
C TYR A 49 1.51 0.44 -6.39
N ARG A 50 1.04 1.69 -6.53
CA ARG A 50 -0.24 1.99 -7.19
C ARG A 50 -0.28 1.49 -8.63
N ARG A 51 0.74 1.86 -9.44
CA ARG A 51 0.84 1.42 -10.83
C ARG A 51 0.91 -0.11 -10.96
N ALA A 52 1.68 -0.78 -10.10
CA ALA A 52 1.74 -2.23 -10.11
C ALA A 52 0.41 -2.87 -9.72
N ALA A 53 -0.32 -2.30 -8.75
CA ALA A 53 -1.65 -2.78 -8.40
C ALA A 53 -2.62 -2.68 -9.58
N ASP A 54 -2.62 -1.55 -10.29
CA ASP A 54 -3.48 -1.35 -11.46
C ASP A 54 -3.12 -2.34 -12.58
N THR A 55 -1.83 -2.53 -12.87
CA THR A 55 -1.39 -3.53 -13.85
C THR A 55 -1.87 -4.95 -13.49
N VAL A 56 -1.76 -5.33 -12.22
CA VAL A 56 -2.17 -6.67 -11.76
C VAL A 56 -3.69 -6.84 -11.82
N ASP A 57 -4.44 -5.80 -11.48
CA ASP A 57 -5.91 -5.81 -11.49
C ASP A 57 -6.48 -5.95 -12.90
N HIS A 58 -5.85 -5.30 -13.88
CA HIS A 58 -6.22 -5.37 -15.30
C HIS A 58 -5.54 -6.53 -16.04
N CYS A 59 -4.80 -7.40 -15.33
CA CYS A 59 -4.14 -8.53 -15.95
C CYS A 59 -5.14 -9.69 -16.13
N ASP A 60 -5.56 -9.91 -17.38
CA ASP A 60 -6.44 -11.03 -17.75
C ASP A 60 -5.79 -12.41 -17.54
N ILE A 61 -4.45 -12.44 -17.50
CA ILE A 61 -3.68 -13.66 -17.30
C ILE A 61 -3.40 -13.83 -15.81
N PRO A 62 -3.60 -15.04 -15.25
CA PRO A 62 -3.19 -15.32 -13.88
C PRO A 62 -1.72 -15.03 -13.62
N LEU A 63 -1.43 -14.30 -12.54
CA LEU A 63 -0.05 -14.11 -12.09
C LEU A 63 0.63 -15.43 -11.76
N ARG A 64 -0.15 -16.43 -11.32
CA ARG A 64 0.34 -17.78 -11.04
C ARG A 64 0.82 -18.48 -12.30
N GLU A 65 0.12 -18.35 -13.42
CA GLU A 65 0.57 -18.93 -14.69
C GLU A 65 1.84 -18.25 -15.20
N ILE A 66 1.94 -16.93 -15.06
CA ILE A 66 3.15 -16.18 -15.43
C ILE A 66 4.34 -16.63 -14.56
N PHE A 67 4.10 -16.81 -13.26
CA PHE A 67 5.10 -17.27 -12.31
C PHE A 67 5.53 -18.72 -12.55
N ASP A 68 4.60 -19.62 -12.84
CA ASP A 68 4.92 -21.02 -13.11
C ASP A 68 5.68 -21.19 -14.45
N ALA A 69 5.35 -20.35 -15.45
CA ALA A 69 5.99 -20.41 -16.77
C ALA A 69 7.37 -19.73 -16.82
N ARG A 70 7.57 -18.60 -16.13
CA ARG A 70 8.76 -17.75 -16.27
C ARG A 70 9.38 -17.33 -14.92
N GLY A 71 8.85 -17.80 -13.81
CA GLY A 71 9.29 -17.43 -12.47
C GLY A 71 9.14 -15.94 -12.17
N ALA A 72 9.95 -15.46 -11.23
CA ALA A 72 9.99 -14.05 -10.85
C ALA A 72 10.40 -13.11 -12.00
N ALA A 73 11.10 -13.62 -13.02
CA ALA A 73 11.46 -12.83 -14.20
C ALA A 73 10.23 -12.49 -15.06
N GLY A 74 9.26 -13.41 -15.17
CA GLY A 74 8.00 -13.16 -15.86
C GLY A 74 7.18 -12.05 -15.20
N LEU A 75 7.13 -12.04 -13.87
CA LEU A 75 6.44 -10.99 -13.10
C LEU A 75 7.07 -9.61 -13.31
N ARG A 76 8.41 -9.54 -13.42
CA ARG A 76 9.15 -8.30 -13.67
C ARG A 76 8.98 -7.75 -15.09
N ALA A 77 8.50 -8.57 -16.02
CA ALA A 77 8.20 -8.12 -17.38
C ALA A 77 6.89 -7.31 -17.44
N LEU A 78 6.07 -7.34 -16.39
CA LEU A 78 4.83 -6.58 -16.33
C LEU A 78 5.10 -5.07 -16.16
N PRO A 79 4.32 -4.21 -16.83
CA PRO A 79 4.51 -2.77 -16.76
C PRO A 79 4.30 -2.26 -15.33
N GLY A 80 5.25 -1.48 -14.83
CA GLY A 80 5.21 -0.96 -13.45
C GLY A 80 5.64 -1.95 -12.37
N VAL A 81 5.97 -3.20 -12.72
CA VAL A 81 6.45 -4.21 -11.76
C VAL A 81 7.98 -4.27 -11.77
N GLY A 82 8.60 -3.56 -10.83
CA GLY A 82 10.05 -3.62 -10.60
C GLY A 82 10.52 -4.88 -9.86
N PRO A 83 11.84 -5.07 -9.67
CA PRO A 83 12.39 -6.24 -9.01
C PRO A 83 11.89 -6.44 -7.57
N GLY A 84 11.68 -5.36 -6.81
CA GLY A 84 11.12 -5.43 -5.45
C GLY A 84 9.65 -5.82 -5.43
N ILE A 85 8.84 -5.29 -6.35
CA ILE A 85 7.41 -5.60 -6.43
C ILE A 85 7.21 -7.03 -6.96
N GLY A 86 7.99 -7.45 -7.96
CA GLY A 86 7.96 -8.82 -8.46
C GLY A 86 8.33 -9.85 -7.40
N ALA A 87 9.29 -9.53 -6.51
CA ALA A 87 9.62 -10.37 -5.37
C ALA A 87 8.47 -10.44 -4.34
N ALA A 88 7.82 -9.31 -4.06
CA ALA A 88 6.65 -9.27 -3.17
C ALA A 88 5.47 -10.09 -3.72
N ILE A 89 5.22 -10.01 -5.03
CA ILE A 89 4.19 -10.83 -5.69
C ILE A 89 4.53 -12.32 -5.60
N ALA A 90 5.79 -12.69 -5.86
CA ALA A 90 6.25 -14.08 -5.74
C ALA A 90 6.09 -14.60 -4.30
N GLU A 91 6.42 -13.80 -3.28
CA GLU A 91 6.20 -14.13 -1.87
C GLU A 91 4.71 -14.37 -1.57
N MET A 92 3.83 -13.49 -2.06
CA MET A 92 2.38 -13.63 -1.88
C MET A 92 1.80 -14.86 -2.57
N LEU A 93 2.34 -15.25 -3.73
CA LEU A 93 1.90 -16.44 -4.47
C LEU A 93 2.41 -17.74 -3.83
N THR A 94 3.60 -17.74 -3.24
CA THR A 94 4.24 -18.94 -2.68
C THR A 94 3.83 -19.19 -1.23
N THR A 95 3.83 -18.15 -0.40
CA THR A 95 3.59 -18.27 1.05
C THR A 95 2.18 -17.86 1.46
N GLY A 96 1.45 -17.15 0.58
CA GLY A 96 0.17 -16.52 0.91
C GLY A 96 0.29 -15.29 1.82
N ARG A 97 1.50 -14.97 2.29
CA ARG A 97 1.80 -13.87 3.21
C ARG A 97 2.68 -12.83 2.53
N TRP A 98 2.75 -11.66 3.15
CA TRP A 98 3.65 -10.60 2.72
C TRP A 98 4.16 -9.85 3.93
N MET A 99 5.40 -10.13 4.34
CA MET A 99 5.95 -9.60 5.59
C MET A 99 6.00 -8.08 5.62
N LEU A 100 6.23 -7.42 4.47
CA LEU A 100 6.24 -5.96 4.41
C LEU A 100 4.87 -5.37 4.74
N LEU A 101 3.80 -5.90 4.17
CA LEU A 101 2.46 -5.40 4.44
C LEU A 101 2.03 -5.69 5.88
N GLU A 102 2.39 -6.85 6.44
CA GLU A 102 2.13 -7.14 7.85
C GLU A 102 2.84 -6.13 8.78
N ARG A 103 4.07 -5.73 8.44
CA ARG A 103 4.80 -4.67 9.16
C ARG A 103 4.15 -3.30 8.98
N LEU A 104 3.64 -2.98 7.80
CA LEU A 104 2.94 -1.73 7.53
C LEU A 104 1.56 -1.68 8.22
N ARG A 105 0.87 -2.81 8.34
CA ARG A 105 -0.43 -2.95 9.00
C ARG A 105 -0.35 -2.74 10.51
N ARG A 106 0.79 -3.07 11.12
CA ARG A 106 0.97 -2.79 12.55
C ARG A 106 0.81 -1.28 12.76
N PRO A 107 -0.12 -0.83 13.61
CA PRO A 107 -0.18 0.58 13.99
C PRO A 107 1.15 0.92 14.65
N GLN A 108 2.03 1.58 13.89
CA GLN A 108 3.20 2.19 14.46
C GLN A 108 2.68 3.47 15.11
N HIS A 109 2.38 3.41 16.40
CA HIS A 109 2.28 4.59 17.27
C HIS A 109 3.65 5.29 17.30
N ALA A 110 4.11 5.85 16.17
CA ALA A 110 5.36 6.57 16.04
C ALA A 110 5.51 7.19 14.65
N ALA A 111 4.49 7.90 14.14
CA ALA A 111 4.81 9.08 13.34
C ALA A 111 5.27 10.20 14.29
N GLN A 112 6.41 9.96 14.93
CA GLN A 112 7.39 10.91 15.46
C GLN A 112 6.87 12.30 15.89
N GLY A 113 5.98 12.36 16.88
CA GLY A 113 5.82 13.57 17.70
C GLY A 113 6.62 13.41 18.99
N ARG A 114 7.49 14.36 19.31
CA ARG A 114 7.94 14.48 20.70
C ARG A 114 6.73 14.99 21.47
N GLU A 115 6.11 14.12 22.26
CA GLU A 115 5.17 14.57 23.27
C GLU A 115 5.91 15.52 24.20
N ARG A 116 5.49 16.78 24.22
CA ARG A 116 5.94 17.76 25.21
C ARG A 116 4.73 18.12 26.04
N VAL A 117 4.81 17.80 27.32
CA VAL A 117 3.91 18.37 28.31
C VAL A 117 4.38 19.80 28.54
N LEU A 118 3.54 20.77 28.17
CA LEU A 118 3.75 22.16 28.53
C LEU A 118 2.87 22.45 29.74
N SER A 119 3.51 22.77 30.87
CA SER A 119 2.81 23.30 32.03
C SER A 119 2.87 24.82 32.03
N TYR A 120 1.77 25.45 32.42
CA TYR A 120 1.70 26.88 32.71
C TYR A 120 0.79 27.12 33.92
N VAL A 121 1.12 28.13 34.72
CA VAL A 121 0.32 28.57 35.86
C VAL A 121 -0.40 29.84 35.46
N ASP A 122 -1.73 29.85 35.52
CA ASP A 122 -2.51 31.03 35.16
C ASP A 122 -2.42 32.15 36.23
N ASP A 123 -3.04 33.30 35.93
CA ASP A 123 -3.07 34.46 36.84
C ASP A 123 -3.80 34.17 38.17
N GLU A 124 -4.57 33.08 38.24
CA GLU A 124 -5.27 32.61 39.45
C GLU A 124 -4.48 31.54 40.22
N GLY A 125 -3.33 31.10 39.72
CA GLY A 125 -2.46 30.11 40.35
C GLY A 125 -2.81 28.65 40.02
N CYS A 126 -3.69 28.39 39.05
CA CYS A 126 -4.02 27.05 38.59
C CYS A 126 -3.00 26.54 37.57
N GLU A 127 -2.41 25.38 37.87
CA GLU A 127 -1.50 24.67 36.95
C GLU A 127 -2.29 23.96 35.85
N HIS A 128 -2.01 24.35 34.61
CA HIS A 128 -2.60 23.79 33.41
C HIS A 128 -1.56 22.93 32.69
N GLU A 129 -1.88 21.65 32.49
CA GLU A 129 -1.09 20.74 31.65
C GLU A 129 -1.72 20.62 30.26
N CYS A 130 -1.01 21.11 29.24
CA CYS A 130 -1.39 20.93 27.86
C CYS A 130 -0.46 19.93 27.19
N VAL A 131 -1.05 18.86 26.62
CA VAL A 131 -0.31 17.91 25.78
C VAL A 131 -0.18 18.51 24.39
N VAL A 132 1.02 18.94 24.03
CA VAL A 132 1.32 19.42 22.69
C VAL A 132 1.87 18.27 21.86
N ILE A 133 1.12 17.91 20.82
CA ILE A 133 1.54 16.88 19.86
C ILE A 133 2.22 17.58 18.68
N GLU A 134 3.55 17.52 18.63
CA GLU A 134 4.31 17.96 17.44
C GLU A 134 4.04 16.97 16.30
N ILE A 135 3.13 17.31 15.38
CA ILE A 135 2.89 16.48 14.19
C ILE A 135 3.99 16.81 13.15
N LYS A 136 4.86 15.83 12.86
CA LYS A 136 5.82 15.95 11.76
C LYS A 136 5.07 16.18 10.45
N ARG A 137 5.29 17.32 9.79
CA ARG A 137 4.73 17.58 8.45
C ARG A 137 5.10 16.43 7.51
N PRO A 138 4.14 15.85 6.77
CA PRO A 138 4.44 14.76 5.86
C PRO A 138 5.40 15.24 4.77
N ALA A 139 6.51 14.52 4.60
CA ALA A 139 7.47 14.79 3.53
C ALA A 139 6.88 14.30 2.20
N GLY A 140 6.15 15.19 1.52
CA GLY A 140 5.49 14.79 0.28
C GLY A 140 4.39 15.71 -0.23
N SER A 141 4.07 16.82 0.45
CA SER A 141 3.23 17.85 -0.19
C SER A 141 4.03 18.49 -1.32
N CYS A 142 3.91 17.91 -2.51
CA CYS A 142 4.11 18.58 -3.77
C CYS A 142 3.48 19.97 -3.62
N GLU A 143 4.32 21.00 -3.67
CA GLU A 143 3.92 22.39 -3.59
C GLU A 143 3.01 22.69 -4.79
N ARG A 144 1.73 22.38 -4.65
CA ARG A 144 0.70 22.89 -5.53
C ARG A 144 0.54 24.34 -5.13
N ARG A 145 1.44 25.16 -5.68
CA ARG A 145 1.51 26.61 -5.60
C ARG A 145 0.09 27.18 -5.61
N VAL A 146 -0.40 27.60 -4.44
CA VAL A 146 -1.62 28.39 -4.34
C VAL A 146 -1.26 29.77 -4.90
N ARG A 147 -1.29 29.93 -6.22
CA ARG A 147 -1.31 31.27 -6.83
C ARG A 147 -2.68 31.85 -6.50
N GLY A 148 -2.76 32.63 -5.43
CA GLY A 148 -4.00 33.32 -5.08
C GLY A 148 -4.18 33.59 -3.61
N TRP A 149 -3.17 34.13 -2.93
CA TRP A 149 -3.43 34.89 -1.71
C TRP A 149 -2.66 36.21 -1.80
N SER A 150 -3.36 37.25 -2.28
CA SER A 150 -2.98 38.63 -2.01
C SER A 150 -3.54 38.97 -0.63
N PRO A 151 -2.70 39.29 0.37
CA PRO A 151 -3.20 40.03 1.51
C PRO A 151 -3.55 41.43 0.99
N GLY A 152 -4.84 41.75 0.94
CA GLY A 152 -5.32 43.07 0.58
C GLY A 152 -4.69 44.11 1.49
N GLY A 153 -3.89 45.00 0.89
CA GLY A 153 -3.34 46.18 1.53
C GLY A 153 -3.98 47.42 0.90
N ARG A 154 -4.81 48.07 1.73
CA ARG A 154 -5.42 49.41 1.66
C ARG A 154 -5.13 50.32 0.47
#